data_AF-A0A371IFD6-F1
#
_entry.id   AF-A0A371IFD6-F1
#
_cell.length_a   1.000
_cell.length_b   1.000
_cell.length_c   1.000
_cell.angle_alpha   90.00
_cell.angle_beta   90.00
_cell.angle_gamma   90.00
#
_symmetry.space_group_name_H-M   'P 1'
#
loop_
_entity.id
_entity.type
_entity.pdbx_description
1 polymer ?
#
loop_
_entity_poly.entity_id
_entity_poly.type
_entity_poly.pdbx_seq_one_letter_code
_entity_poly.pdbx_strand_id
1 'polypeptide(L)' 'MALEDMEKTTFITTWGTFYYNVMPFGLKNVGATYQCTIVTLFHDIMHKEVEVYVDDMITKSKTQE' A
#
# COMPACT_ATOMS: atom_id res chain seq x y z
N MET A 1 -4.25 -7.85 -6.13
CA MET A 1 -5.72 -7.74 -6.06
C MET A 1 -6.29 -9.03 -6.59
N ALA A 2 -7.30 -9.62 -5.95
CA ALA A 2 -7.96 -10.80 -6.50
C ALA A 2 -8.75 -10.41 -7.76
N LEU A 3 -8.77 -11.26 -8.78
CA LEU A 3 -9.46 -10.97 -10.05
C LEU A 3 -10.95 -10.64 -9.83
N GLU A 4 -11.58 -11.32 -8.88
CA GLU A 4 -12.98 -11.11 -8.48
C GLU A 4 -13.26 -9.76 -7.78
N ASP A 5 -12.23 -9.10 -7.27
CA ASP A 5 -12.36 -7.81 -6.58
C ASP A 5 -12.05 -6.61 -7.49
N MET A 6 -11.46 -6.83 -8.67
CA MET A 6 -11.08 -5.76 -9.59
C MET A 6 -12.29 -4.94 -10.03
N GLU A 7 -13.39 -5.60 -10.38
CA GLU A 7 -14.64 -4.94 -10.77
C GLU A 7 -15.23 -4.06 -9.66
N LYS A 8 -14.99 -4.39 -8.38
CA LYS A 8 -15.48 -3.60 -7.23
C LYS A 8 -14.69 -2.30 -7.03
N THR A 9 -13.55 -2.15 -7.71
CA THR A 9 -12.72 -0.92 -7.68
C THR A 9 -12.96 -0.02 -8.89
N THR A 10 -14.09 -0.21 -9.58
CA THR A 10 -14.45 0.56 -10.76
C THR A 10 -14.73 2.03 -10.43
N PHE A 11 -14.24 2.93 -11.27
CA PHE A 11 -14.52 4.37 -11.22
C PHE A 11 -14.84 4.93 -12.61
N ILE A 12 -15.56 6.05 -12.62
CA ILE A 12 -16.03 6.71 -13.85
C ILE A 12 -15.26 8.01 -14.05
N THR A 13 -14.77 8.22 -15.26
CA THR A 13 -14.17 9.46 -15.73
C THR A 13 -14.98 10.02 -16.91
N THR A 14 -14.68 11.23 -17.36
CA THR A 14 -15.26 11.80 -18.59
C THR A 14 -14.95 10.99 -19.85
N TRP A 15 -13.92 10.13 -19.81
CA TRP A 15 -13.49 9.29 -20.94
C TRP A 15 -14.00 7.85 -20.88
N GLY A 16 -14.60 7.43 -19.76
CA GLY A 16 -15.15 6.09 -19.61
C GLY A 16 -14.97 5.49 -18.22
N THR A 17 -15.26 4.20 -18.16
CA THR A 17 -15.25 3.37 -16.95
C THR A 17 -13.95 2.58 -16.86
N PHE A 18 -13.26 2.67 -15.72
CA PHE A 18 -11.96 2.05 -15.48
C PHE A 18 -11.97 1.30 -14.13
N TYR A 19 -11.07 0.35 -13.95
CA TYR A 19 -10.83 -0.34 -12.67
C TYR A 19 -9.33 -0.36 -12.35
N TYR A 20 -8.99 -0.62 -11.10
CA TYR A 20 -7.58 -0.72 -10.70
C TYR A 20 -7.03 -2.15 -10.87
N ASN A 21 -5.81 -2.26 -11.39
CA ASN A 21 -5.09 -3.55 -11.54
C ASN A 21 -4.38 -3.99 -10.25
N VAL A 22 -4.03 -3.01 -9.41
CA VAL A 22 -3.37 -3.20 -8.10
C VAL A 22 -4.22 -2.52 -7.04
N MET A 23 -3.98 -2.84 -5.77
CA MET A 23 -4.75 -2.24 -4.67
C MET A 23 -4.58 -0.72 -4.66
N PRO A 24 -5.64 0.08 -4.91
CA PRO A 24 -5.53 1.52 -4.84
C PRO A 24 -5.46 1.98 -3.39
N PHE A 25 -4.79 3.10 -3.16
CA PHE A 25 -4.87 3.82 -1.90
C PHE A 25 -6.29 4.34 -1.67
N GLY A 26 -6.69 4.38 -0.39
CA GLY A 26 -8.04 4.80 0.00
C GLY A 26 -9.06 3.66 0.16
N LEU A 27 -8.69 2.40 -0.09
CA LEU A 27 -9.50 1.26 0.35
C LEU A 27 -9.34 1.05 1.87
N LYS A 28 -10.43 0.73 2.56
CA LYS A 28 -10.44 0.57 4.03
C LYS A 28 -9.38 -0.40 4.56
N ASN A 29 -9.04 -1.45 3.80
CA ASN A 29 -8.09 -2.48 4.22
C ASN A 29 -6.72 -2.39 3.53
N VAL A 30 -6.46 -1.31 2.76
CA VAL A 30 -5.18 -1.17 2.06
C VAL A 30 -4.02 -1.10 3.02
N GLY A 31 -4.16 -0.36 4.12
CA GLY A 31 -3.09 -0.21 5.10
C GLY A 31 -2.66 -1.53 5.76
N ALA A 32 -3.61 -2.44 6.04
CA ALA A 32 -3.27 -3.76 6.57
C ALA A 32 -2.46 -4.60 5.55
N THR A 33 -2.84 -4.53 4.27
CA THR A 33 -2.14 -5.23 3.19
C THR A 33 -0.76 -4.63 2.95
N TYR A 34 -0.66 -3.30 2.96
CA TYR A 34 0.58 -2.56 2.84
C TYR A 34 1.53 -2.90 3.99
N GLN A 35 1.07 -2.79 5.24
CA GLN A 35 1.86 -3.16 6.42
C GLN A 35 2.33 -4.61 6.36
N CYS A 36 1.46 -5.56 6.05
CA CYS A 36 1.84 -6.98 5.94
C CYS A 36 2.92 -7.20 4.89
N THR A 37 2.81 -6.53 3.73
CA THR A 37 3.79 -6.62 2.65
C THR A 37 5.14 -6.02 3.07
N ILE A 38 5.14 -4.83 3.67
CA ILE A 38 6.39 -4.15 4.09
C ILE A 38 7.06 -4.92 5.23
N VAL A 39 6.30 -5.41 6.21
CA VAL A 39 6.82 -6.26 7.29
C VAL A 39 7.44 -7.55 6.75
N THR A 40 6.83 -8.16 5.72
CA THR A 40 7.37 -9.38 5.09
C THR A 40 8.66 -9.08 4.33
N LEU A 41 8.71 -7.98 3.58
CA LEU A 41 9.86 -7.63 2.74
C LEU A 41 11.06 -7.12 3.55
N PHE A 42 10.80 -6.34 4.60
CA PHE A 42 11.83 -5.64 5.39
C PHE A 42 11.97 -6.16 6.81
N HIS A 43 11.51 -7.39 7.06
CA HIS A 43 11.47 -8.02 8.39
C HIS A 43 12.74 -7.79 9.22
N ASP A 44 13.92 -7.88 8.61
CA ASP A 44 15.20 -7.78 9.31
C ASP A 44 15.57 -6.36 9.77
N ILE A 45 15.04 -5.34 9.09
CA ILE A 45 15.26 -3.91 9.36
C ILE A 45 14.05 -3.22 9.98
N MET A 46 12.92 -3.92 10.08
CA MET A 46 11.74 -3.46 10.83
C MET A 46 12.12 -3.09 12.26
N HIS A 47 11.54 -1.99 12.75
CA HIS A 47 11.79 -1.40 14.08
C HIS A 47 13.21 -0.88 14.34
N LYS A 48 14.18 -1.12 13.44
CA LYS A 48 15.53 -0.56 13.51
C LYS A 48 15.61 0.71 12.66
N GLU A 49 15.35 0.53 11.37
CA GLU A 49 15.51 1.56 10.36
C GLU A 49 14.18 1.88 9.67
N VAL A 50 13.21 0.96 9.68
CA VAL A 50 11.90 1.16 9.03
C VAL A 50 10.76 0.96 10.01
N GLU A 51 9.82 1.90 10.02
CA GLU A 51 8.53 1.81 10.71
C GLU A 51 7.40 2.14 9.74
N VAL A 52 6.27 1.45 9.88
CA VAL A 52 5.13 1.56 8.95
C VAL A 52 3.85 1.82 9.72
N TYR A 53 3.08 2.81 9.29
CA TYR A 53 1.80 3.17 9.88
C TYR A 53 0.72 3.35 8.80
N VAL A 54 -0.20 2.40 8.71
CA VAL A 54 -1.33 2.35 7.76
C VAL A 54 -0.85 2.53 6.31
N ASP A 55 -0.70 3.76 5.84
CA ASP A 55 -0.30 4.11 4.47
C ASP A 55 1.10 4.76 4.40
N ASP A 56 1.68 5.13 5.54
CA ASP A 56 2.97 5.83 5.61
C ASP A 56 4.11 4.91 6.07
N MET A 57 5.31 5.17 5.56
CA MET A 57 6.55 4.52 5.99
C MET A 57 7.56 5.57 6.42
N ILE A 58 8.11 5.40 7.62
CA ILE A 58 9.16 6.24 8.18
C ILE A 58 10.45 5.44 8.11
N THR A 59 11.47 6.04 7.49
CA THR A 59 12.83 5.48 7.46
C THR A 59 13.73 6.32 8.35
N LYS A 60 14.46 5.67 9.26
CA LYS A 60 15.39 6.29 10.21
C LYS A 60 16.81 6.17 9.65
N SER A 61 17.46 7.30 9.41
CA SER A 61 18.88 7.35 9.03
C SER A 61 19.68 8.11 10.08
N LYS A 62 20.97 7.76 10.22
CA LYS A 62 21.90 8.49 11.12
C LYS A 62 22.46 9.76 10.47
N THR A 63 22.39 9.84 9.16
CA THR A 63 22.88 10.96 8.35
C THR A 63 21.69 11.57 7.63
N GLN A 64 21.64 12.90 7.64
CA GLN A 64 20.67 13.67 6.87
C GLN A 64 21.24 13.81 5.46
N GLU A 65 20.48 13.37 4.45
CA GLU A 65 20.65 13.86 3.07
C GLU A 65 19.89 15.17 2.90
#